data_AF-A0AAD5KGL2-F1
#
_entry.id   AF-A0AAD5KGL2-F1
#
_cell.length_a   1.000
_cell.length_b   1.000
_cell.length_c   1.000
_cell.angle_alpha   90.00
_cell.angle_beta   90.00
_cell.angle_gamma   90.00
#
_symmetry.space_group_name_H-M   'P 1'
#
loop_
_entity.id
_entity.type
_entity.pdbx_description
1 polymer ?
#
loop_
_entity_poly.entity_id
_entity_poly.type
_entity_poly.pdbx_seq_one_letter_code
_entity_poly.pdbx_strand_id
1 'polypeptide(L)'
;MNSLAVICGLALFAVVLATPFGERVRRQATIEETLGLPSNATAIRNNIVDTFSCDGKIYGYYADIDNECQLFHVCYPVELADGSKRTFKWSFICPEETIFNQESMTCTFPTDAIPCSEAASFYNLNQNFGVIPSTTVKA
;
A
#
# COMPACT_ATOMS: atom_id res chain seq x y z
N MET A 1 -49.28 -36.39 19.86
CA MET A 1 -48.46 -35.15 19.80
C MET A 1 -49.24 -34.11 19.03
N ASN A 2 -49.48 -32.94 19.64
CA ASN A 2 -50.44 -31.95 19.16
C ASN A 2 -49.96 -31.35 17.82
N SER A 3 -50.76 -31.45 16.74
CA SER A 3 -50.35 -30.99 15.39
C SER A 3 -49.93 -29.52 15.36
N LEU A 4 -50.50 -28.69 16.25
CA LEU A 4 -50.09 -27.31 16.47
C LEU A 4 -48.62 -27.16 16.92
N ALA A 5 -48.11 -28.07 17.74
CA ALA A 5 -46.73 -28.02 18.22
C ALA A 5 -45.72 -28.35 17.11
N VAL A 6 -46.09 -29.27 16.19
CA VAL A 6 -45.25 -29.66 15.05
C VAL A 6 -45.18 -28.51 14.03
N ILE A 7 -46.31 -27.88 13.73
CA ILE A 7 -46.37 -26.74 12.80
C ILE A 7 -45.56 -25.55 13.35
N CYS A 8 -45.70 -25.26 14.64
CA CYS A 8 -44.94 -24.19 15.30
C CYS A 8 -43.43 -24.48 15.30
N GLY A 9 -43.03 -25.73 15.55
CA GLY A 9 -41.62 -26.16 15.49
C GLY A 9 -41.00 -26.03 14.10
N LEU A 10 -41.72 -26.44 13.05
CA LEU A 10 -41.26 -26.33 11.66
C LEU A 10 -41.16 -24.87 11.21
N ALA A 11 -42.13 -24.03 11.60
CA ALA A 11 -42.10 -22.60 11.29
C ALA A 11 -40.90 -21.90 11.95
N LEU A 12 -40.60 -22.19 13.22
CA LEU A 12 -39.45 -21.63 13.92
C LEU A 12 -38.11 -22.08 13.31
N PHE A 13 -38.02 -23.35 12.90
CA PHE A 13 -36.81 -23.87 12.25
C PHE A 13 -36.58 -23.21 10.88
N ALA A 14 -37.64 -22.99 10.11
CA ALA A 14 -37.55 -22.29 8.83
C ALA A 14 -37.10 -20.83 9.00
N VAL A 15 -37.53 -20.13 10.07
CA VAL A 15 -37.08 -18.76 10.38
C VAL A 15 -35.59 -18.72 10.73
N VAL A 16 -35.08 -19.69 11.49
CA VAL A 16 -33.65 -19.78 11.84
C VAL A 16 -32.78 -20.07 10.62
N LEU A 17 -33.25 -20.91 9.69
CA LEU A 17 -32.55 -21.17 8.42
C LEU A 17 -32.60 -19.98 7.44
N ALA A 18 -33.66 -19.17 7.51
CA ALA A 18 -33.86 -18.01 6.65
C ALA A 18 -33.23 -16.72 7.18
N THR A 19 -32.78 -16.67 8.44
CA THR A 19 -32.01 -15.52 8.91
C THR A 19 -30.62 -15.57 8.27
N PRO A 20 -30.19 -14.51 7.55
CA PRO A 20 -28.83 -14.42 7.08
C PRO A 20 -27.93 -14.37 8.32
N PHE A 21 -27.25 -15.47 8.63
CA PHE A 21 -26.24 -15.55 9.67
C PHE A 21 -25.11 -14.57 9.29
N GLY A 22 -25.24 -13.34 9.75
CA GLY A 22 -24.21 -12.29 9.80
C GLY A 22 -23.38 -12.14 8.53
N GLU A 23 -23.88 -11.41 7.54
CA GLU A 23 -22.98 -10.64 6.69
C GLU A 23 -22.22 -9.69 7.61
N ARG A 24 -20.96 -10.03 7.92
CA ARG A 24 -20.05 -9.06 8.52
C ARG A 24 -19.94 -7.94 7.51
N VAL A 25 -20.65 -6.83 7.74
CA VAL A 25 -20.41 -5.57 7.04
C VAL A 25 -18.94 -5.22 7.32
N ARG A 26 -18.05 -5.58 6.38
CA ARG A 26 -16.67 -5.11 6.45
C ARG A 26 -16.78 -3.60 6.37
N ARG A 27 -16.25 -2.89 7.38
CA ARG A 27 -16.00 -1.45 7.22
C ARG A 27 -15.21 -1.29 5.94
N GLN A 28 -15.66 -0.38 5.07
CA GLN A 28 -14.84 0.06 3.96
C GLN A 28 -13.58 0.67 4.58
N ALA A 29 -12.42 0.09 4.28
CA ALA A 29 -11.15 0.63 4.72
C ALA A 29 -10.97 2.04 4.11
N THR A 30 -10.41 2.97 4.88
CA THR A 30 -10.06 4.29 4.35
C THR A 30 -8.87 4.17 3.39
N ILE A 31 -8.63 5.20 2.56
CA ILE A 31 -7.44 5.23 1.69
C ILE A 31 -6.15 5.16 2.54
N GLU A 32 -6.12 5.87 3.68
CA GLU A 32 -5.01 5.82 4.65
C GLU A 32 -4.76 4.40 5.16
N GLU A 33 -5.82 3.67 5.53
CA GLU A 33 -5.72 2.28 6.00
C GLU A 33 -5.27 1.33 4.88
N THR A 34 -5.76 1.54 3.66
CA THR A 34 -5.39 0.74 2.48
C THR A 34 -3.91 0.90 2.13
N LEU A 35 -3.38 2.12 2.25
CA LEU A 35 -1.98 2.45 2.04
C LEU A 35 -1.08 2.14 3.24
N GLY A 36 -1.65 1.86 4.41
CA GLY A 36 -0.91 1.63 5.66
C GLY A 36 -0.28 2.92 6.23
N LEU A 37 -0.86 4.08 5.94
CA LEU A 37 -0.38 5.37 6.43
C LEU A 37 -0.75 5.57 7.93
N PRO A 38 -0.06 6.48 8.64
CA PRO A 38 -0.49 6.90 9.97
C PRO A 38 -1.92 7.43 9.98
N SER A 39 -2.64 7.24 11.08
CA SER A 39 -3.97 7.80 11.27
C SER A 39 -3.95 9.32 11.06
N ASN A 40 -4.92 9.85 10.31
CA ASN A 40 -5.05 11.28 10.03
C ASN A 40 -3.93 11.83 9.11
N ALA A 41 -3.38 10.99 8.22
CA ALA A 41 -2.43 11.42 7.19
C ALA A 41 -3.01 12.51 6.26
N THR A 42 -4.34 12.56 6.15
CA THR A 42 -5.07 13.62 5.45
C THR A 42 -4.86 15.02 6.03
N ALA A 43 -4.45 15.14 7.30
CA ALA A 43 -4.05 16.43 7.87
C ALA A 43 -2.77 16.99 7.23
N ILE A 44 -1.90 16.12 6.69
CA ILE A 44 -0.67 16.51 5.98
C ILE A 44 -0.96 16.73 4.49
N ARG A 45 -1.73 15.83 3.86
CA ARG A 45 -2.13 15.92 2.46
C ARG A 45 -3.60 15.62 2.26
N ASN A 46 -4.33 16.59 1.72
CA ASN A 46 -5.70 16.36 1.26
C ASN A 46 -5.69 15.57 -0.06
N ASN A 47 -6.78 14.85 -0.34
CA ASN A 47 -7.00 14.14 -1.61
C ASN A 47 -5.93 13.10 -1.96
N ILE A 48 -5.51 12.28 -0.98
CA ILE A 48 -4.60 11.16 -1.24
C ILE A 48 -5.25 10.18 -2.22
N VAL A 49 -4.51 9.81 -3.28
CA VAL A 49 -4.92 8.81 -4.27
C VAL A 49 -4.02 7.56 -4.19
N ASP A 50 -4.52 6.40 -4.60
CA ASP A 50 -3.74 5.15 -4.68
C ASP A 50 -3.71 4.64 -6.14
N THR A 51 -2.91 5.30 -6.96
CA THR A 51 -2.71 4.97 -8.39
C THR A 51 -1.36 4.31 -8.65
N PHE A 52 -0.40 4.44 -7.73
CA PHE A 52 0.93 3.88 -7.86
C PHE A 52 0.94 2.34 -7.76
N SER A 53 1.58 1.69 -8.74
CA SER A 53 1.81 0.24 -8.75
C SER A 53 3.31 -0.11 -8.72
N CYS A 54 3.63 -1.19 -8.02
CA CYS A 54 4.95 -1.82 -8.03
C CYS A 54 5.17 -2.80 -9.20
N ASP A 55 4.21 -2.93 -10.12
CA ASP A 55 4.32 -3.83 -11.26
C ASP A 55 5.49 -3.43 -12.16
N GLY A 56 6.35 -4.40 -12.48
CA GLY A 56 7.54 -4.19 -13.30
C GLY A 56 8.66 -3.39 -12.62
N LYS A 57 8.52 -3.02 -11.34
CA LYS A 57 9.53 -2.27 -10.58
C LYS A 57 10.47 -3.22 -9.85
N ILE A 58 11.75 -2.88 -9.83
CA ILE A 58 12.77 -3.56 -9.01
C ILE A 58 12.66 -3.12 -7.55
N TYR A 59 13.43 -3.76 -6.67
CA TYR A 59 13.58 -3.26 -5.30
C TYR A 59 14.01 -1.80 -5.31
N GLY A 60 13.31 -0.96 -4.55
CA GLY A 60 13.66 0.45 -4.46
C GLY A 60 12.56 1.34 -3.94
N TYR A 61 12.87 2.64 -3.93
CA TYR A 61 12.03 3.71 -3.44
C TYR A 61 11.54 4.52 -4.65
N TYR A 62 10.27 4.87 -4.65
CA TYR A 62 9.62 5.50 -5.79
C TYR A 62 8.74 6.66 -5.31
N ALA A 63 9.08 7.87 -5.74
CA ALA A 63 8.28 9.06 -5.55
C ALA A 63 6.91 8.90 -6.22
N ASP A 64 5.84 9.27 -5.53
CA ASP A 64 4.49 9.24 -6.09
C ASP A 64 4.12 10.60 -6.70
N ILE A 65 4.23 10.70 -8.02
CA ILE A 65 3.97 11.94 -8.76
C ILE A 65 2.49 12.34 -8.68
N ASP A 66 1.57 11.38 -8.62
CA ASP A 66 0.12 11.66 -8.54
C ASP A 66 -0.27 12.25 -7.18
N ASN A 67 0.57 12.04 -6.16
CA ASN A 67 0.49 12.66 -4.85
C ASN A 67 1.51 13.78 -4.63
N GLU A 68 1.97 14.43 -5.72
CA GLU A 68 2.94 15.55 -5.69
C GLU A 68 4.22 15.23 -4.90
N CYS A 69 4.63 13.96 -4.90
CA CYS A 69 5.78 13.45 -4.16
C CYS A 69 5.70 13.63 -2.63
N GLN A 70 4.56 14.06 -2.07
CA GLN A 70 4.32 14.04 -0.63
C GLN A 70 4.23 12.59 -0.11
N LEU A 71 3.83 11.66 -1.00
CA LEU A 71 3.90 10.22 -0.77
C LEU A 71 5.06 9.62 -1.57
N PHE A 72 5.60 8.52 -1.04
CA PHE A 72 6.50 7.64 -1.77
C PHE A 72 6.24 6.19 -1.37
N HIS A 73 6.70 5.27 -2.22
CA HIS A 73 6.48 3.85 -2.03
C HIS A 73 7.78 3.07 -2.08
N VAL A 74 7.86 2.02 -1.27
CA VAL A 74 8.91 1.01 -1.34
C VAL A 74 8.35 -0.22 -2.02
N CYS A 75 8.94 -0.62 -3.14
CA CYS A 75 8.64 -1.88 -3.80
C CYS A 75 9.70 -2.92 -3.44
N TYR A 76 9.27 -4.12 -3.08
CA TYR A 76 10.16 -5.24 -2.77
C TYR A 76 9.68 -6.53 -3.45
N PRO A 77 10.22 -6.84 -4.64
CA PRO A 77 9.94 -8.10 -5.32
C PRO A 77 10.64 -9.25 -4.59
N VAL A 78 9.88 -10.27 -4.23
CA VAL A 78 10.37 -11.52 -3.62
C VAL A 78 9.96 -12.71 -4.48
N GLU A 79 10.81 -13.73 -4.47
CA GLU A 79 10.46 -15.07 -4.92
C GLU A 79 10.07 -15.89 -3.68
N LEU A 80 8.86 -16.45 -3.69
CA LEU A 80 8.35 -17.29 -2.62
C LEU A 80 8.90 -18.72 -2.78
N ALA A 81 8.77 -19.53 -1.72
CA ALA A 81 9.30 -20.90 -1.70
C ALA A 81 8.68 -21.82 -2.77
N ASP A 82 7.50 -21.49 -3.28
CA ASP A 82 6.83 -22.19 -4.37
C ASP A 82 7.26 -21.71 -5.77
N GLY A 83 8.24 -20.80 -5.85
CA GLY A 83 8.74 -20.20 -7.09
C GLY A 83 7.86 -19.08 -7.65
N SER A 84 6.74 -18.75 -6.99
CA SER A 84 5.91 -17.62 -7.40
C SER A 84 6.57 -16.29 -7.04
N LYS A 85 6.36 -15.28 -7.89
CA LYS A 85 6.87 -13.92 -7.65
C LYS A 85 5.76 -13.08 -7.03
N ARG A 86 6.10 -12.37 -5.97
CA ARG A 86 5.23 -11.39 -5.31
C ARG A 86 6.00 -10.12 -5.06
N THR A 87 5.39 -8.97 -5.30
CA THR A 87 5.97 -7.69 -4.92
C THR A 87 5.21 -7.12 -3.73
N PHE A 88 5.92 -6.84 -2.65
CA PHE A 88 5.38 -6.08 -1.53
C PHE A 88 5.47 -4.59 -1.83
N LYS A 89 4.42 -3.85 -1.45
CA LYS A 89 4.33 -2.39 -1.52
C LYS A 89 4.14 -1.86 -0.11
N TRP A 90 4.93 -0.87 0.27
CA TRP A 90 4.69 -0.04 1.45
C TRP A 90 4.63 1.42 1.02
N SER A 91 3.72 2.18 1.62
CA SER A 91 3.53 3.59 1.31
C SER A 91 3.88 4.41 2.53
N PHE A 92 4.48 5.57 2.28
CA PHE A 92 4.93 6.49 3.29
C PHE A 92 4.51 7.90 2.90
N ILE A 93 4.27 8.74 3.91
CA ILE A 93 3.98 10.15 3.74
C ILE A 93 5.13 10.96 4.36
N CYS A 94 5.67 11.92 3.60
CA CYS A 94 6.65 12.86 4.11
C CYS A 94 5.98 13.83 5.10
N PRO A 95 6.71 14.35 6.10
CA PRO A 95 6.23 15.41 6.98
C PRO A 95 5.69 16.63 6.21
N GLU A 96 4.86 17.43 6.87
CA GLU A 96 4.35 18.69 6.33
C GLU A 96 5.49 19.56 5.78
N GLU A 97 5.22 20.25 4.67
CA GLU A 97 6.17 21.11 3.95
C GLU A 97 7.35 20.40 3.25
N THR A 98 7.46 19.07 3.34
CA THR A 98 8.53 18.30 2.68
C THR A 98 7.97 17.36 1.63
N ILE A 99 8.75 17.11 0.57
CA ILE A 99 8.43 16.14 -0.48
C ILE A 99 9.56 15.12 -0.60
N PHE A 100 9.24 13.93 -1.10
CA PHE A 100 10.23 12.89 -1.35
C PHE A 100 11.09 13.27 -2.57
N ASN A 101 12.37 13.54 -2.33
CA ASN A 101 13.35 13.73 -3.38
C ASN A 101 13.85 12.36 -3.85
N GLN A 102 13.50 11.97 -5.08
CA GLN A 102 13.90 10.69 -5.66
C GLN A 102 15.42 10.56 -5.85
N GLU A 103 16.13 11.67 -6.08
CA GLU A 103 17.59 11.66 -6.27
C GLU A 103 18.34 11.28 -5.00
N SER A 104 17.96 11.89 -3.87
CA SER A 104 18.57 11.63 -2.57
C SER A 104 17.89 10.51 -1.77
N MET A 105 16.71 10.06 -2.20
CA MET A 105 15.86 9.07 -1.52
C MET A 105 15.45 9.49 -0.10
N THR A 106 15.20 10.79 0.10
CA THR A 106 14.84 11.37 1.40
C THR A 106 13.70 12.38 1.26
N CYS A 107 12.92 12.61 2.32
CA CYS A 107 12.04 13.76 2.38
C CYS A 107 12.86 15.04 2.60
N THR A 108 12.73 16.03 1.72
CA THR A 108 13.43 17.32 1.81
C THR A 108 12.46 18.46 1.52
N PHE A 109 12.88 19.70 1.79
CA PHE A 109 12.12 20.85 1.33
C PHE A 109 12.07 20.88 -0.21
N PRO A 110 10.97 21.35 -0.82
CA PRO A 110 10.86 21.45 -2.27
C PRO A 110 11.96 22.27 -2.95
N THR A 111 12.55 23.24 -2.24
CA THR A 111 13.67 24.06 -2.75
C THR A 111 14.98 23.29 -2.88
N ASP A 112 15.13 22.20 -2.13
CA ASP A 112 16.31 21.34 -2.11
C ASP A 112 16.07 20.01 -2.84
N ALA A 113 14.84 19.79 -3.33
CA ALA A 113 14.45 18.61 -4.09
C ALA A 113 14.53 18.88 -5.60
N ILE A 114 14.74 17.82 -6.39
CA ILE A 114 14.43 17.88 -7.82
C ILE A 114 12.93 18.14 -8.02
N PRO A 115 12.50 18.73 -9.15
CA PRO A 115 11.08 18.86 -9.46
C PRO A 115 10.36 17.50 -9.42
N CYS A 116 9.23 17.42 -8.70
CA CYS A 116 8.50 16.16 -8.54
C CYS A 116 8.11 15.52 -9.89
N SER A 117 7.75 16.33 -10.89
CA SER A 117 7.46 15.85 -12.25
C SER A 117 8.63 15.15 -12.93
N GLU A 118 9.86 15.41 -12.50
CA GLU A 118 11.08 14.79 -13.01
C GLU A 118 11.50 13.55 -12.21
N ALA A 119 10.84 13.26 -11.08
CA ALA A 119 11.24 12.17 -10.18
C ALA A 119 11.37 10.82 -10.89
N ALA A 120 10.46 10.49 -11.82
CA ALA A 120 10.51 9.24 -12.57
C ALA A 120 11.82 9.04 -13.37
N SER A 121 12.49 10.12 -13.79
CA SER A 121 13.77 10.05 -14.50
C SER A 121 14.92 9.56 -13.62
N PHE A 122 14.77 9.65 -12.29
CA PHE A 122 15.75 9.19 -11.30
C PHE A 122 15.43 7.81 -10.73
N TYR A 123 14.35 7.13 -11.17
CA TYR A 123 14.03 5.78 -10.72
C TYR A 123 15.14 4.76 -11.01
N ASN A 124 16.02 5.03 -11.98
CA ASN A 124 17.17 4.18 -12.27
C ASN A 124 18.16 4.10 -11.10
N LEU A 125 18.18 5.09 -10.20
CA LEU A 125 19.06 5.07 -9.01
C LEU A 125 18.75 3.89 -8.09
N ASN A 126 17.54 3.34 -8.14
CA ASN A 126 17.19 2.10 -7.41
C ASN A 126 18.06 0.89 -7.82
N GLN A 127 18.72 0.93 -8.99
CA GLN A 127 19.65 -0.13 -9.42
C GLN A 127 20.91 -0.20 -8.55
N ASN A 128 21.20 0.85 -7.77
CA ASN A 128 22.38 0.89 -6.90
C ASN A 128 22.18 0.11 -5.58
N PHE A 129 20.94 -0.28 -5.25
CA PHE A 129 20.67 -1.08 -4.06
C PHE A 129 21.26 -2.50 -4.18
N GLY A 130 21.99 -2.92 -3.16
CA GLY A 130 22.58 -4.27 -3.10
C GLY A 130 23.76 -4.49 -4.05
N VAL A 131 24.24 -3.45 -4.75
CA VAL A 131 25.43 -3.54 -5.59
C VAL A 131 26.67 -3.54 -4.71
N ILE A 132 27.43 -4.65 -4.75
CA ILE A 132 28.74 -4.75 -4.12
C ILE A 132 29.79 -4.34 -5.15
N PRO A 133 30.57 -3.27 -4.92
CA PRO A 133 31.62 -2.87 -5.84
C PRO A 133 32.65 -3.99 -6.03
N SER A 134 33.06 -4.22 -7.27
CA SER A 134 34.04 -5.26 -7.63
C SER A 134 35.39 -5.10 -6.91
N THR A 135 35.70 -3.90 -6.43
CA THR A 135 36.91 -3.58 -5.64
C THR A 135 36.89 -4.14 -4.21
N THR A 136 35.72 -4.50 -3.69
CA THR A 136 35.55 -5.01 -2.32
C THR A 136 35.60 -6.53 -2.25
N VAL A 137 35.42 -7.21 -3.38
CA VAL A 137 35.60 -8.67 -3.50
C VAL A 137 37.07 -8.97 -3.81
N LYS A 138 37.96 -8.79 -2.81
CA LYS A 138 39.27 -9.45 -2.88
C LYS A 138 39.06 -10.93 -2.57
N ALA A 139 39.47 -11.77 -3.52
CA ALA A 139 39.59 -13.21 -3.34
C ALA A 139 40.57 -13.55 -2.21
#